data_AF-S2R1T8-F1
#
_entry.id   AF-S2R1T8-F1
#
_cell.length_a   1.000
_cell.length_b   1.000
_cell.length_c   1.000
_cell.angle_alpha   90.00
_cell.angle_beta   90.00
_cell.angle_gamma   90.00
#
_symmetry.space_group_name_H-M   'P 1'
#
loop_
_entity.id
_entity.type
_entity.pdbx_description
1 polymer ?
#
loop_
_entity_poly.entity_id
_entity_poly.type
_entity_poly.pdbx_seq_one_letter_code
_entity_poly.pdbx_strand_id
1 'polypeptide(L)'
;LGIGGNSDNSEPWFVVGKDLDKNILYVGQGFDNPALMATSLSASNLNWTTGQAPAEGTHMTAKFRYRQRDTGVTLHYHDDGTATVDFDVPVRAITPGQAVVFYDGDECLGGGTIDAAYAHTNELQYV
;
A
#
# COMPACT_ATOMS: atom_id res chain seq x y z
N LEU A 1 2.90 -6.44 -29.34
CA LEU A 1 2.43 -6.24 -27.95
C LEU A 1 1.37 -5.14 -27.79
N GLY A 2 1.10 -4.25 -28.78
CA GLY A 2 -0.03 -3.30 -28.69
C GLY A 2 0.08 -2.22 -27.59
N ILE A 3 1.09 -2.33 -26.73
CA ILE A 3 1.47 -1.37 -25.69
C ILE A 3 2.39 -0.33 -26.33
N GLY A 4 1.88 0.88 -26.49
CA GLY A 4 2.54 2.02 -27.12
C GLY A 4 1.51 3.12 -27.39
N GLY A 5 1.91 4.39 -27.40
CA GLY A 5 0.99 5.51 -27.57
C GLY A 5 0.24 5.42 -28.91
N ASN A 6 -1.06 5.19 -28.82
CA ASN A 6 -2.02 5.22 -29.92
C ASN A 6 -2.66 6.62 -30.00
N SER A 7 -3.21 6.99 -31.15
CA SER A 7 -3.79 8.32 -31.42
C SER A 7 -4.91 8.72 -30.46
N ASP A 8 -5.49 7.76 -29.76
CA ASP A 8 -6.71 7.93 -28.96
C ASP A 8 -6.40 8.11 -27.46
N ASN A 9 -5.31 7.53 -26.95
CA ASN A 9 -4.82 7.77 -25.58
C ASN A 9 -3.29 7.56 -25.50
N SER A 10 -2.56 8.66 -25.32
CA SER A 10 -1.09 8.68 -25.24
C SER A 10 -0.54 8.56 -23.82
N GLU A 11 -1.38 8.30 -22.82
CA GLU A 11 -0.92 8.14 -21.43
C GLU A 11 0.02 6.93 -21.28
N PRO A 12 1.05 7.05 -20.42
CA PRO A 12 1.98 5.97 -20.18
C PRO A 12 1.29 4.76 -19.54
N TRP A 13 1.83 3.58 -19.83
CA TRP A 13 1.40 2.31 -19.25
C TRP A 13 2.15 2.04 -17.94
N PHE A 14 1.42 1.54 -16.94
CA PHE A 14 1.93 1.11 -15.65
C PHE A 14 1.54 -0.33 -15.37
N VAL A 15 2.37 -1.03 -14.61
CA VAL A 15 2.01 -2.33 -14.03
C VAL A 15 0.98 -2.08 -12.94
N VAL A 16 -0.21 -2.66 -13.08
CA VAL A 16 -1.33 -2.54 -12.13
C VAL A 16 -1.58 -3.83 -11.35
N GLY A 17 -1.00 -4.96 -11.77
CA GLY A 17 -1.13 -6.24 -11.08
C GLY A 17 -0.25 -7.33 -11.68
N LYS A 18 -0.12 -8.45 -10.97
CA LYS A 18 0.67 -9.62 -11.37
C LYS A 18 -0.04 -10.91 -10.92
N ASP A 19 -0.11 -11.90 -11.80
CA ASP A 19 -0.59 -13.25 -11.47
C ASP A 19 0.57 -14.21 -11.75
N LEU A 20 1.17 -14.74 -10.68
CA LEU A 20 2.36 -15.58 -10.76
C LEU A 20 2.05 -16.99 -11.26
N ASP A 21 0.88 -17.52 -10.93
CA ASP A 21 0.46 -18.87 -11.31
C ASP A 21 0.21 -18.97 -12.81
N LYS A 22 -0.40 -17.92 -13.39
CA LYS A 22 -0.66 -17.82 -14.83
C LYS A 22 0.46 -17.11 -15.60
N ASN A 23 1.47 -16.58 -14.89
CA ASN A 23 2.54 -15.77 -15.47
C ASN A 23 2.00 -14.57 -16.30
N ILE A 24 1.02 -13.85 -15.74
CA ILE A 24 0.35 -12.70 -16.36
C ILE A 24 0.79 -11.41 -15.68
N LEU A 25 1.10 -10.40 -16.50
CA LEU A 25 1.34 -9.02 -16.05
C LEU A 25 0.18 -8.14 -16.50
N TYR A 26 -0.55 -7.57 -15.54
CA TYR A 26 -1.63 -6.63 -15.82
C TYR A 26 -1.05 -5.23 -15.96
N VAL A 27 -1.42 -4.55 -17.04
CA VAL A 27 -1.01 -3.17 -17.31
C VAL A 27 -2.22 -2.28 -17.57
N GLY A 28 -2.15 -1.03 -17.10
CA GLY A 28 -3.17 0.00 -17.28
C GLY A 28 -2.54 1.34 -17.64
N GLN A 29 -3.26 2.15 -18.40
CA GLN A 29 -2.81 3.51 -18.75
C GLN A 29 -3.19 4.51 -17.66
N GLY A 30 -2.45 5.60 -17.59
CA GLY A 30 -2.72 6.74 -16.72
C GLY A 30 -2.00 6.66 -15.39
N PHE A 31 -1.42 7.78 -14.95
CA PHE A 31 -0.70 7.82 -13.68
C PHE A 31 -1.66 7.58 -12.52
N ASP A 32 -2.85 8.19 -12.56
CA ASP A 32 -3.89 8.10 -11.53
C ASP A 32 -4.89 6.95 -11.78
N ASN A 33 -4.43 5.87 -12.43
CA ASN A 33 -5.27 4.72 -12.71
C ASN A 33 -5.88 4.18 -11.39
N PRO A 34 -7.22 4.02 -11.28
CA PRO A 34 -7.86 3.55 -10.05
C PRO A 34 -7.34 2.19 -9.55
N ALA A 35 -6.88 1.31 -10.45
CA ALA A 35 -6.29 0.02 -10.07
C ALA A 35 -4.96 0.16 -9.32
N LEU A 36 -4.37 1.35 -9.29
CA LEU A 36 -3.16 1.65 -8.52
C LEU A 36 -3.48 2.31 -7.17
N MET A 37 -4.72 2.65 -6.88
CA MET A 37 -5.09 3.46 -5.71
C MET A 37 -5.62 2.58 -4.59
N ALA A 38 -4.81 2.35 -3.56
CA ALA A 38 -5.20 1.61 -2.36
C ALA A 38 -5.82 2.53 -1.31
N THR A 39 -6.84 2.08 -0.61
CA THR A 39 -7.44 2.76 0.55
C THR A 39 -6.93 2.19 1.87
N SER A 40 -6.39 0.97 1.86
CA SER A 40 -5.82 0.33 3.03
C SER A 40 -4.79 -0.74 2.65
N LEU A 41 -4.05 -1.23 3.65
CA LEU A 41 -3.16 -2.38 3.52
C LEU A 41 -3.29 -3.33 4.72
N SER A 42 -2.86 -4.57 4.54
CA SER A 42 -2.52 -5.48 5.63
C SER A 42 -1.02 -5.52 5.84
N ALA A 43 -0.59 -5.59 7.09
CA ALA A 43 0.81 -5.68 7.45
C ALA A 43 1.07 -6.75 8.52
N SER A 44 2.19 -7.45 8.35
CA SER A 44 2.73 -8.43 9.28
C SER A 44 4.10 -7.99 9.80
N ASN A 45 4.67 -8.78 10.70
CA ASN A 45 6.01 -8.56 11.25
C ASN A 45 6.16 -7.14 11.85
N LEU A 46 5.11 -6.68 12.55
CA LEU A 46 5.09 -5.38 13.20
C LEU A 46 6.16 -5.33 14.29
N ASN A 47 6.97 -4.28 14.25
CA ASN A 47 8.04 -4.02 15.21
C ASN A 47 8.06 -2.54 15.61
N TRP A 48 8.19 -2.28 16.91
CA TRP A 48 8.07 -0.95 17.50
C TRP A 48 9.36 -0.52 18.17
N THR A 49 9.86 0.66 17.81
CA THR A 49 11.15 1.20 18.27
C THR A 49 11.13 1.57 19.75
N THR A 50 9.97 2.00 20.26
CA THR A 50 9.75 2.37 21.66
C THR A 50 9.55 1.16 22.57
N GLY A 51 9.47 -0.05 22.00
CA GLY A 51 9.15 -1.29 22.72
C GLY A 51 7.68 -1.43 23.12
N GLN A 52 6.83 -0.44 22.81
CA GLN A 52 5.39 -0.48 23.04
C GLN A 52 4.66 -0.25 21.73
N ALA A 53 3.70 -1.13 21.44
CA ALA A 53 2.79 -0.92 20.31
C ALA A 53 1.85 0.27 20.61
N PRO A 54 1.55 1.12 19.60
CA PRO A 54 0.46 2.07 19.69
C PRO A 54 -0.87 1.42 20.12
N ALA A 55 -1.79 2.21 20.65
CA ALA A 55 -3.11 1.71 21.00
C ALA A 55 -3.92 1.35 19.73
N GLU A 56 -4.88 0.45 19.87
CA GLU A 56 -5.86 0.15 18.81
C GLU A 56 -6.57 1.43 18.34
N GLY A 57 -6.68 1.61 17.03
CA GLY A 57 -7.30 2.79 16.43
C GLY A 57 -6.48 4.07 16.51
N THR A 58 -5.18 3.99 16.84
CA THR A 58 -4.32 5.19 16.86
C THR A 58 -4.19 5.77 15.44
N HIS A 59 -4.45 7.07 15.32
CA HIS A 59 -4.17 7.85 14.12
C HIS A 59 -2.74 8.39 14.15
N MET A 60 -2.02 8.24 13.06
CA MET A 60 -0.61 8.65 12.92
C MET A 60 -0.29 8.85 11.44
N THR A 61 0.98 9.01 11.09
CA THR A 61 1.40 9.02 9.69
C THR A 61 2.20 7.78 9.33
N ALA A 62 2.21 7.42 8.04
CA ALA A 62 3.03 6.33 7.54
C ALA A 62 3.69 6.65 6.19
N LYS A 63 4.85 6.01 5.97
CA LYS A 63 5.52 5.92 4.68
C LYS A 63 5.50 4.48 4.20
N PHE A 64 5.10 4.29 2.95
CA PHE A 64 5.10 2.98 2.28
C PHE A 64 6.29 2.82 1.32
N ARG A 65 7.00 3.93 1.05
CA ARG A 65 8.24 4.00 0.26
C ARG A 65 9.16 5.08 0.83
N TYR A 66 10.47 4.85 0.77
CA TYR A 66 11.49 5.70 1.39
C TYR A 66 11.42 7.20 1.06
N ARG A 67 11.01 7.56 -0.17
CA ARG A 67 10.92 8.97 -0.62
C ARG A 67 9.49 9.50 -0.74
N GLN A 68 8.51 8.77 -0.23
CA GLN A 68 7.12 9.22 -0.24
C GLN A 68 6.91 10.27 0.87
N ARG A 69 5.99 11.21 0.62
CA ARG A 69 5.42 12.02 1.70
C ARG A 69 4.64 11.14 2.65
N ASP A 70 4.57 11.59 3.89
CA ASP A 70 3.74 10.98 4.92
C ASP A 70 2.26 11.00 4.52
N THR A 71 1.59 9.88 4.75
CA THR A 71 0.14 9.73 4.60
C THR A 71 -0.46 9.52 5.99
N GLY A 72 -1.53 10.21 6.33
CA GLY A 72 -2.28 9.94 7.55
C GLY A 72 -2.95 8.56 7.49
N VAL A 73 -2.84 7.81 8.59
CA VAL A 73 -3.32 6.43 8.69
C VAL A 73 -3.93 6.11 10.05
N THR A 74 -4.82 5.13 10.08
CA THR A 74 -5.35 4.54 11.32
C THR A 74 -4.97 3.05 11.37
N LEU A 75 -4.47 2.61 12.53
CA LEU A 75 -3.99 1.25 12.74
C LEU A 75 -5.00 0.38 13.49
N HIS A 76 -5.26 -0.82 12.96
CA HIS A 76 -6.19 -1.80 13.50
C HIS A 76 -5.53 -3.17 13.64
N TYR A 77 -5.35 -3.65 14.87
CA TYR A 77 -4.72 -4.94 15.15
C TYR A 77 -5.68 -6.11 15.03
N HIS A 78 -5.13 -7.25 14.64
CA HIS A 78 -5.83 -8.54 14.60
C HIS A 78 -5.21 -9.53 15.60
N ASP A 79 -6.00 -10.52 16.02
CA ASP A 79 -5.58 -11.54 16.99
C ASP A 79 -4.43 -12.43 16.50
N ASP A 80 -4.21 -12.49 15.19
CA ASP A 80 -3.13 -13.26 14.55
C ASP A 80 -1.79 -12.51 14.50
N GLY A 81 -1.73 -11.29 15.05
CA GLY A 81 -0.53 -10.46 15.07
C GLY A 81 -0.30 -9.63 13.80
N THR A 82 -1.23 -9.66 12.85
CA THR A 82 -1.27 -8.72 11.71
C THR A 82 -2.02 -7.45 12.09
N ALA A 83 -1.95 -6.45 11.21
CA ALA A 83 -2.78 -5.25 11.32
C ALA A 83 -3.30 -4.79 9.97
N THR A 84 -4.49 -4.21 9.97
CA THR A 84 -5.00 -3.36 8.89
C THR A 84 -4.58 -1.93 9.14
N VAL A 85 -4.13 -1.25 8.09
CA VAL A 85 -3.77 0.16 8.10
C VAL A 85 -4.67 0.87 7.09
N ASP A 86 -5.62 1.65 7.59
CA ASP A 86 -6.52 2.46 6.76
C ASP A 86 -5.89 3.82 6.48
N PHE A 87 -6.05 4.32 5.24
CA PHE A 87 -5.47 5.59 4.83
C PHE A 87 -6.52 6.69 4.81
N ASP A 88 -6.14 7.90 5.24
CA ASP A 88 -7.01 9.08 5.17
C ASP A 88 -7.40 9.43 3.72
N VAL A 89 -6.48 9.17 2.79
CA VAL A 89 -6.65 9.38 1.35
C VAL A 89 -6.10 8.18 0.57
N PRO A 90 -6.67 7.84 -0.60
CA PRO A 90 -6.14 6.75 -1.41
C PRO A 90 -4.66 6.95 -1.77
N VAL A 91 -3.86 5.91 -1.58
CA VAL A 91 -2.40 5.92 -1.80
C VAL A 91 -2.06 5.07 -3.01
N ARG A 92 -1.27 5.67 -3.90
CA ARG A 92 -0.86 5.03 -5.13
C ARG A 92 0.22 3.97 -4.90
N ALA A 93 0.04 2.82 -5.53
CA ALA A 93 1.04 1.77 -5.70
C ALA A 93 1.69 1.30 -4.39
N ILE A 94 0.87 1.10 -3.35
CA ILE A 94 1.24 0.20 -2.24
C ILE A 94 1.72 -1.13 -2.83
N THR A 95 2.71 -1.82 -2.25
CA THR A 95 3.31 -3.01 -2.88
C THR A 95 3.70 -4.05 -1.82
N PRO A 96 3.32 -5.33 -1.97
CA PRO A 96 3.65 -6.37 -1.00
C PRO A 96 5.14 -6.61 -0.94
N GLY A 97 5.62 -6.94 0.25
CA GLY A 97 7.03 -7.11 0.56
C GLY A 97 7.80 -5.80 0.76
N GLN A 98 7.19 -4.64 0.50
CA GLN A 98 7.74 -3.35 0.96
C GLN A 98 7.41 -3.12 2.43
N ALA A 99 8.13 -2.18 3.05
CA ALA A 99 7.87 -1.80 4.43
C ALA A 99 6.78 -0.71 4.51
N VAL A 100 5.92 -0.83 5.53
CA VAL A 100 5.17 0.30 6.08
C VAL A 100 5.92 0.79 7.32
N VAL A 101 6.16 2.09 7.42
CA VAL A 101 6.86 2.71 8.56
C VAL A 101 5.98 3.80 9.14
N PHE A 102 5.74 3.73 10.45
CA PHE A 102 4.82 4.58 11.19
C PHE A 102 5.56 5.71 11.93
N TYR A 103 4.97 6.89 11.93
CA TYR A 103 5.53 8.10 12.52
C TYR A 103 4.49 8.91 13.30
N ASP A 104 4.92 9.47 14.43
CA ASP A 104 4.24 10.56 15.15
C ASP A 104 5.10 11.83 15.02
N GLY A 105 4.71 12.73 14.11
CA GLY A 105 5.55 13.86 13.72
C GLY A 105 6.90 13.40 13.17
N ASP A 106 7.97 13.78 13.86
CA ASP A 106 9.36 13.43 13.49
C ASP A 106 9.84 12.10 14.13
N GLU A 107 9.04 11.50 15.02
CA GLU A 107 9.40 10.27 15.73
C GLU A 107 9.00 9.03 14.91
N CYS A 108 9.98 8.16 14.64
CA CYS A 108 9.72 6.85 14.03
C CYS A 108 9.27 5.86 15.11
N LEU A 109 7.98 5.49 15.08
CA LEU A 109 7.37 4.59 16.05
C LEU A 109 7.71 3.11 15.78
N GLY A 110 7.89 2.75 14.51
CA GLY A 110 8.04 1.36 14.11
C GLY A 110 7.64 1.10 12.67
N GLY A 111 7.42 -0.16 12.34
CA GLY A 111 7.01 -0.56 11.00
C GLY A 111 6.71 -2.05 10.89
N GLY A 112 6.37 -2.48 9.68
CA GLY A 112 6.11 -3.87 9.35
C GLY A 112 6.27 -4.12 7.85
N THR A 113 5.96 -5.34 7.44
CA THR A 113 5.96 -5.75 6.04
C THR A 113 4.54 -5.66 5.49
N ILE A 114 4.37 -5.01 4.35
CA ILE A 114 3.10 -4.94 3.63
C ILE A 114 2.84 -6.32 3.03
N ASP A 115 1.72 -6.94 3.38
CA ASP A 115 1.33 -8.25 2.85
C ASP A 115 0.39 -8.11 1.64
N ALA A 116 -0.58 -7.20 1.72
CA ALA A 116 -1.51 -6.91 0.63
C ALA A 116 -2.02 -5.46 0.67
N ALA A 117 -2.51 -4.98 -0.46
CA ALA A 117 -3.13 -3.68 -0.63
C ALA A 117 -4.58 -3.82 -1.09
N TYR A 118 -5.46 -2.97 -0.59
CA TYR A 118 -6.89 -3.04 -0.87
C TYR A 118 -7.44 -1.70 -1.37
N ALA A 119 -8.39 -1.76 -2.29
CA ALA A 119 -9.34 -0.69 -2.58
C ALA A 119 -10.70 -1.10 -2.00
N HIS A 120 -11.07 -0.50 -0.88
CA HIS A 120 -12.17 -0.94 -0.02
C HIS A 120 -12.00 -2.42 0.37
N THR A 121 -12.90 -3.30 -0.08
CA THR A 121 -12.85 -4.74 0.20
C THR A 121 -12.11 -5.53 -0.87
N ASN A 122 -11.67 -4.89 -1.95
CA ASN A 122 -11.07 -5.56 -3.09
C ASN A 122 -9.56 -5.52 -2.98
N GLU A 123 -8.90 -6.68 -2.97
CA GLU A 123 -7.45 -6.74 -3.05
C GLU A 123 -6.99 -6.25 -4.43
N LEU A 124 -5.98 -5.38 -4.48
CA LEU A 124 -5.53 -4.75 -5.72
C LEU A 124 -4.47 -5.58 -6.46
N GLN A 125 -3.82 -6.51 -5.77
CA GLN A 125 -2.62 -7.18 -6.25
C GLN A 125 -2.84 -8.64 -6.60
N TYR A 126 -4.10 -9.00 -6.80
CA TYR A 126 -4.56 -10.37 -7.01
C TYR A 126 -3.62 -11.20 -7.88
N VAL A 127 -3.24 -12.32 -7.25
CA VAL A 127 -3.40 -13.68 -7.76
C VAL A 127 -4.86 -13.95 -8.14
#